data_AF-A0A6B2NYS3-F1
#
_entry.id   AF-A0A6B2NYS3-F1
#
_cell.length_a   1.000
_cell.length_b   1.000
_cell.length_c   1.000
_cell.angle_alpha   90.00
_cell.angle_beta   90.00
_cell.angle_gamma   90.00
#
_symmetry.space_group_name_H-M   'P 1'
#
loop_
_entity.id
_entity.type
_entity.pdbx_description
1 polymer ?
#
loop_
_entity_poly.entity_id
_entity_poly.type
_entity_poly.pdbx_seq_one_letter_code
_entity_poly.pdbx_strand_id
1 'polypeptide(L)'
;MNRSTLKLALLSTTLVAGMAHAQDATLIIESWRNDDLTLWQDKIIPAFEAEHPGIKVKFTPSAPAEYNAVLNSKLDAGSAGDLITCRPFDASLALYQAGHLSDLSDLDAMSNFSDVAKSAWQTDDGSATFCVPMASVIHGFIYNKDAFEELGIEVPTTEAQFFAALDKIKEDGSYIPMAMGTNDQWEAATMGYNNIGPNYWKGEEGRLALIKGEQKLTDEAWVAPYATLARWGAYLGDGYEAQTYPDSQNIFTLGRAAIYPAGSWEISGFNTQATFEMGAFKPPVQNAGDTCYISDHTDIGIGMNAASSNPEAARTFLAWVASPAFAEIFGNALPGFFPLSKTPVALEDPLAKEFVSWRDQCESTIRSTYQILSRGTPNLENDTWGASVAAIKGTATPEELGQKLQAGLASWYEPQQ
;
A
#
# COMPACT_ATOMS: atom_id res chain seq x y z
N MET A 1 20.84 -91.98 1.54
CA MET A 1 19.45 -91.65 1.90
C MET A 1 19.41 -90.20 2.38
N ASN A 2 18.51 -89.39 1.82
CA ASN A 2 18.21 -87.96 2.12
C ASN A 2 19.27 -86.90 1.76
N ARG A 3 19.08 -86.08 0.72
CA ARG A 3 18.16 -84.90 0.52
C ARG A 3 18.73 -83.60 1.12
N SER A 4 19.03 -82.60 0.27
CA SER A 4 18.44 -81.24 0.27
C SER A 4 19.33 -80.25 -0.50
N THR A 5 18.94 -79.80 -1.71
CA THR A 5 18.25 -78.54 -2.07
C THR A 5 19.07 -77.24 -1.94
N LEU A 6 19.33 -76.66 -3.12
CA LEU A 6 19.59 -75.27 -3.54
C LEU A 6 19.28 -74.14 -2.53
N LYS A 7 20.13 -73.09 -2.53
CA LYS A 7 19.72 -71.68 -2.71
C LYS A 7 20.93 -70.77 -2.95
N LEU A 8 21.00 -70.25 -4.18
CA LEU A 8 21.90 -69.19 -4.62
C LEU A 8 21.24 -67.84 -4.28
N ALA A 9 21.88 -67.00 -3.48
CA ALA A 9 21.40 -65.65 -3.17
C ALA A 9 22.16 -64.64 -4.05
N LEU A 10 21.45 -64.00 -4.98
CA LEU A 10 21.91 -62.77 -5.63
C LEU A 10 21.74 -61.61 -4.65
N LEU A 11 22.82 -60.92 -4.30
CA LEU A 11 22.76 -59.59 -3.69
C LEU A 11 22.50 -58.55 -4.78
N SER A 12 21.27 -58.04 -4.83
CA SER A 12 20.93 -56.81 -5.55
C SER A 12 21.27 -55.63 -4.65
N THR A 13 22.29 -54.84 -5.01
CA THR A 13 22.59 -53.57 -4.32
C THR A 13 21.67 -52.49 -4.89
N THR A 14 20.57 -52.22 -4.20
CA THR A 14 19.67 -51.10 -4.52
C THR A 14 20.35 -49.80 -4.11
N LEU A 15 20.66 -48.93 -5.08
CA LEU A 15 20.91 -47.51 -4.81
C LEU A 15 19.63 -46.90 -4.23
N VAL A 16 19.62 -46.67 -2.92
CA VAL A 16 18.65 -45.77 -2.30
C VAL A 16 19.15 -44.36 -2.58
N ALA A 17 18.62 -43.74 -3.64
CA ALA A 17 18.64 -42.29 -3.76
C ALA A 17 17.79 -41.76 -2.61
N GLY A 18 18.45 -41.20 -1.58
CA GLY A 18 17.76 -40.52 -0.50
C GLY A 18 17.00 -39.34 -1.07
N MET A 19 15.68 -39.44 -1.15
CA MET A 19 14.85 -38.25 -1.17
C MET A 19 15.09 -37.58 0.17
N ALA A 20 15.81 -36.47 0.17
CA ALA A 20 15.83 -35.58 1.31
C ALA A 20 14.38 -35.11 1.52
N HIS A 21 13.70 -35.69 2.51
CA HIS A 21 12.44 -35.15 2.98
C HIS A 21 12.76 -33.77 3.59
N ALA A 22 12.46 -32.71 2.85
CA ALA A 22 12.35 -31.38 3.42
C ALA A 22 11.37 -31.48 4.60
N GLN A 23 11.78 -30.96 5.75
CA GLN A 23 10.97 -30.95 6.96
C GLN A 23 9.72 -30.11 6.70
N ASP A 24 8.53 -30.65 7.01
CA ASP A 24 7.28 -29.90 6.85
C ASP A 24 7.35 -28.62 7.70
N ALA A 25 7.24 -27.46 7.06
CA ALA A 25 7.30 -26.14 7.71
C ALA A 25 5.96 -25.42 7.57
N THR A 26 5.59 -24.62 8.57
CA THR A 26 4.44 -23.70 8.49
C THR A 26 4.92 -22.28 8.70
N LEU A 27 4.80 -21.46 7.67
CA LEU A 27 5.13 -20.04 7.70
C LEU A 27 3.89 -19.21 8.07
N ILE A 28 4.09 -18.21 8.92
CA ILE A 28 3.06 -17.22 9.26
C ILE A 28 3.44 -15.86 8.70
N ILE A 29 2.53 -15.25 7.92
CA ILE A 29 2.65 -13.90 7.37
C ILE A 29 1.86 -12.92 8.23
N GLU A 30 2.56 -11.98 8.86
CA GLU A 30 1.97 -10.84 9.58
C GLU A 30 1.68 -9.71 8.59
N SER A 31 0.42 -9.29 8.44
CA SER A 31 0.02 -8.27 7.46
C SER A 31 -1.01 -7.26 7.98
N TRP A 32 -1.15 -6.12 7.29
CA TRP A 32 -2.23 -5.16 7.51
C TRP A 32 -3.40 -5.31 6.54
N ARG A 33 -3.32 -6.25 5.59
CA ARG A 33 -4.27 -6.38 4.48
C ARG A 33 -5.41 -7.34 4.82
N ASN A 34 -6.34 -6.91 5.66
CA ASN A 34 -7.55 -7.70 5.97
C ASN A 34 -8.36 -8.03 4.71
N ASP A 35 -8.50 -7.06 3.81
CA ASP A 35 -9.33 -7.17 2.60
C ASP A 35 -8.82 -8.25 1.63
N ASP A 36 -7.52 -8.57 1.70
CA ASP A 36 -6.88 -9.51 0.78
C ASP A 36 -6.90 -10.94 1.32
N LEU A 37 -7.40 -11.19 2.54
CA LEU A 37 -7.32 -12.49 3.22
C LEU A 37 -7.84 -13.64 2.36
N THR A 38 -9.04 -13.47 1.80
CA THR A 38 -9.68 -14.50 0.96
C THR A 38 -8.86 -14.76 -0.31
N LEU A 39 -8.32 -13.71 -0.94
CA LEU A 39 -7.51 -13.85 -2.16
C LEU A 39 -6.14 -14.49 -1.89
N TRP A 40 -5.53 -14.18 -0.75
CA TRP A 40 -4.35 -14.87 -0.27
C TRP A 40 -4.62 -16.37 -0.08
N GLN A 41 -5.74 -16.72 0.57
CA GLN A 41 -6.10 -18.11 0.86
C GLN A 41 -6.52 -18.92 -0.39
N ASP A 42 -7.23 -18.28 -1.32
CA ASP A 42 -7.86 -18.99 -2.45
C ASP A 42 -7.00 -18.98 -3.73
N LYS A 43 -6.08 -18.02 -3.88
CA LYS A 43 -5.30 -17.82 -5.11
C LYS A 43 -3.79 -17.85 -4.88
N ILE A 44 -3.28 -17.02 -3.98
CA ILE A 44 -1.84 -16.79 -3.85
C ILE A 44 -1.14 -17.94 -3.13
N ILE A 45 -1.60 -18.30 -1.93
CA ILE A 45 -1.02 -19.40 -1.13
C ILE A 45 -1.11 -20.74 -1.85
N PRO A 46 -2.27 -21.14 -2.45
CA PRO A 46 -2.34 -22.40 -3.17
C PRO A 46 -1.37 -22.51 -4.34
N ALA A 47 -1.07 -21.40 -5.03
CA ALA A 47 -0.09 -21.40 -6.12
C ALA A 47 1.32 -21.72 -5.61
N PHE A 48 1.73 -21.11 -4.50
CA PHE A 48 3.01 -21.42 -3.85
C PHE A 48 3.06 -22.87 -3.32
N GLU A 49 2.03 -23.30 -2.58
CA GLU A 49 2.02 -24.63 -1.96
C GLU A 49 1.98 -25.77 -2.99
N ALA A 50 1.46 -25.53 -4.20
CA ALA A 50 1.50 -26.48 -5.29
C ALA A 50 2.94 -26.74 -5.80
N GLU A 51 3.78 -25.71 -5.81
CA GLU A 51 5.21 -25.81 -6.18
C GLU A 51 6.08 -26.28 -5.00
N HIS A 52 5.62 -26.04 -3.77
CA HIS A 52 6.35 -26.31 -2.53
C HIS A 52 5.51 -27.12 -1.52
N PRO A 53 5.20 -28.41 -1.78
CA PRO A 53 4.21 -29.17 -0.99
C PRO A 53 4.60 -29.38 0.49
N GLY A 54 5.88 -29.25 0.84
CA GLY A 54 6.39 -29.35 2.22
C GLY A 54 6.37 -28.03 3.00
N ILE A 55 5.94 -26.93 2.39
CA ILE A 55 5.83 -25.62 3.06
C ILE A 55 4.36 -25.20 3.05
N LYS A 56 3.81 -24.99 4.25
CA LYS A 56 2.48 -24.42 4.45
C LYS A 56 2.59 -22.94 4.79
N VAL A 57 1.62 -22.16 4.34
CA VAL A 57 1.60 -20.71 4.57
C VAL A 57 0.27 -20.30 5.19
N LYS A 58 0.33 -19.47 6.24
CA LYS A 58 -0.84 -18.87 6.87
C LYS A 58 -0.73 -17.35 6.81
N PHE A 59 -1.74 -16.71 6.24
CA PHE A 59 -1.87 -15.26 6.24
C PHE A 59 -2.67 -14.80 7.47
N THR A 60 -2.07 -13.95 8.32
CA THR A 60 -2.68 -13.46 9.57
C THR A 60 -2.69 -11.94 9.59
N PRO A 61 -3.69 -11.30 8.98
CA PRO A 61 -3.77 -9.85 8.95
C PRO A 61 -4.39 -9.28 10.24
N SER A 62 -4.06 -8.03 10.53
CA SER A 62 -4.77 -7.16 11.48
C SER A 62 -5.18 -5.86 10.79
N ALA A 63 -5.99 -5.04 11.46
CA ALA A 63 -6.44 -3.77 10.89
C ALA A 63 -5.26 -2.83 10.58
N PRO A 64 -5.30 -2.04 9.47
CA PRO A 64 -4.22 -1.14 9.10
C PRO A 64 -3.73 -0.19 10.19
N ALA A 65 -4.66 0.40 10.96
CA ALA A 65 -4.35 1.31 12.06
C ALA A 65 -3.69 0.60 13.26
N GLU A 66 -3.93 -0.71 13.43
CA GLU A 66 -3.45 -1.49 14.57
C GLU A 66 -2.14 -2.25 14.26
N TYR A 67 -1.84 -2.45 12.97
CA TYR A 67 -0.79 -3.35 12.51
C TYR A 67 0.56 -3.14 13.18
N ASN A 68 1.08 -1.91 13.19
CA ASN A 68 2.41 -1.63 13.73
C ASN A 68 2.48 -1.95 15.24
N ALA A 69 1.44 -1.60 16.00
CA ALA A 69 1.39 -1.86 17.44
C ALA A 69 1.29 -3.37 17.74
N VAL A 70 0.45 -4.08 17.00
CA VAL A 70 0.29 -5.54 17.13
C VAL A 70 1.59 -6.26 16.74
N LEU A 71 2.20 -5.90 15.62
CA LEU A 71 3.46 -6.48 15.16
C LEU A 71 4.59 -6.25 16.17
N ASN A 72 4.79 -5.01 16.63
CA ASN A 72 5.83 -4.69 17.60
C ASN A 72 5.66 -5.47 18.91
N SER A 73 4.43 -5.55 19.42
CA SER A 73 4.14 -6.36 20.62
C SER A 73 4.46 -7.84 20.42
N LYS A 74 4.17 -8.40 19.24
CA LYS A 74 4.51 -9.78 18.92
C LYS A 74 6.02 -9.99 18.79
N LEU A 75 6.73 -9.05 18.17
CA LEU A 75 8.19 -9.07 18.04
C LEU A 75 8.87 -9.04 19.40
N ASP A 76 8.48 -8.11 20.28
CA ASP A 76 8.99 -8.00 21.65
C ASP A 76 8.72 -9.26 22.47
N ALA A 77 7.55 -9.87 22.28
CA ALA A 77 7.17 -11.11 22.95
C ALA A 77 7.79 -12.38 22.33
N GLY A 78 8.50 -12.27 21.19
CA GLY A 78 9.05 -13.42 20.46
C GLY A 78 7.98 -14.35 19.87
N SER A 79 6.79 -13.81 19.58
CA SER A 79 5.62 -14.54 19.08
C SER A 79 5.18 -14.13 17.66
N ALA A 80 5.90 -13.21 17.03
CA ALA A 80 5.65 -12.81 15.65
C ALA A 80 5.90 -13.97 14.67
N GLY A 81 5.14 -13.99 13.58
CA GLY A 81 5.32 -14.95 12.49
C GLY A 81 6.69 -14.89 11.80
N ASP A 82 6.89 -15.78 10.83
CA ASP A 82 8.15 -15.93 10.09
C ASP A 82 8.37 -14.82 9.05
N LEU A 83 7.27 -14.28 8.50
CA LEU A 83 7.26 -13.31 7.43
C LEU A 83 6.51 -12.05 7.86
N ILE A 84 7.09 -10.89 7.59
CA ILE A 84 6.58 -9.59 7.99
C ILE A 84 6.27 -8.79 6.73
N THR A 85 5.02 -8.37 6.57
CA THR A 85 4.65 -7.41 5.54
C THR A 85 5.29 -6.07 5.88
N CYS A 86 6.13 -5.55 5.00
CA CYS A 86 6.94 -4.37 5.25
C CYS A 86 6.30 -3.13 4.67
N ARG A 87 5.99 -2.15 5.52
CA ARG A 87 5.73 -0.78 5.08
C ARG A 87 6.99 -0.19 4.45
N PRO A 88 6.86 0.70 3.46
CA PRO A 88 8.03 1.29 2.80
C PRO A 88 8.76 2.26 3.74
N PHE A 89 10.04 2.46 3.45
CA PHE A 89 10.95 3.43 4.06
C PHE A 89 11.10 3.28 5.59
N ASP A 90 10.80 4.34 6.34
CA ASP A 90 11.29 4.53 7.71
C ASP A 90 10.73 3.50 8.70
N ALA A 91 9.48 3.07 8.53
CA ALA A 91 8.82 2.14 9.45
C ALA A 91 9.51 0.77 9.47
N SER A 92 9.77 0.18 8.30
CA SER A 92 10.46 -1.12 8.22
C SER A 92 11.98 -0.97 8.37
N LEU A 93 12.56 0.18 8.00
CA LEU A 93 13.96 0.47 8.32
C LEU A 93 14.21 0.45 9.83
N ALA A 94 13.30 1.01 10.63
CA ALA A 94 13.38 0.95 12.09
C ALA A 94 13.33 -0.51 12.62
N LEU A 95 12.48 -1.36 12.04
CA LEU A 95 12.43 -2.80 12.38
C LEU A 95 13.74 -3.51 12.04
N TYR A 96 14.32 -3.21 10.87
CA TYR A 96 15.62 -3.76 10.47
C TYR A 96 16.75 -3.31 11.42
N GLN A 97 16.82 -2.01 11.74
CA GLN A 97 17.81 -1.47 12.67
C GLN A 97 17.69 -2.03 14.09
N ALA A 98 16.47 -2.37 14.53
CA ALA A 98 16.22 -3.06 15.78
C ALA A 98 16.56 -4.57 15.75
N GLY A 99 16.98 -5.11 14.60
CA GLY A 99 17.35 -6.51 14.43
C GLY A 99 16.15 -7.46 14.26
N HIS A 100 14.97 -6.93 13.94
CA HIS A 100 13.76 -7.76 13.73
C HIS A 100 13.64 -8.30 12.31
N LEU A 101 14.28 -7.68 11.33
CA LEU A 101 14.30 -8.14 9.94
C LEU A 101 15.68 -8.64 9.55
N SER A 102 15.71 -9.72 8.76
CA SER A 102 16.96 -10.24 8.19
C SER A 102 17.43 -9.39 7.01
N ASP A 103 18.75 -9.36 6.79
CA ASP A 103 19.31 -8.91 5.52
C ASP A 103 19.00 -9.95 4.43
N LEU A 104 18.46 -9.49 3.30
CA LEU A 104 18.07 -10.28 2.14
C LEU A 104 18.87 -9.90 0.88
N SER A 105 19.95 -9.13 1.02
CA SER A 105 20.75 -8.67 -0.11
C SER A 105 21.41 -9.79 -0.91
N ASP A 106 21.66 -10.93 -0.27
CA ASP A 106 22.21 -12.15 -0.86
C ASP A 106 21.14 -13.05 -1.51
N LEU A 107 19.85 -12.68 -1.44
CA LEU A 107 18.79 -13.41 -2.13
C LEU A 107 18.88 -13.14 -3.63
N ASP A 108 19.32 -14.12 -4.43
CA ASP A 108 19.52 -14.00 -5.88
C ASP A 108 18.31 -13.39 -6.62
N ALA A 109 17.10 -13.71 -6.16
CA ALA A 109 15.84 -13.24 -6.73
C ALA A 109 15.67 -11.70 -6.63
N MET A 110 16.43 -11.01 -5.77
CA MET A 110 16.46 -9.54 -5.72
C MET A 110 16.92 -8.91 -7.04
N SER A 111 17.62 -9.66 -7.89
CA SER A 111 17.99 -9.23 -9.24
C SER A 111 16.78 -8.95 -10.16
N ASN A 112 15.60 -9.48 -9.81
CA ASN A 112 14.34 -9.22 -10.53
C ASN A 112 13.79 -7.81 -10.31
N PHE A 113 14.36 -7.01 -9.40
CA PHE A 113 13.92 -5.65 -9.10
C PHE A 113 14.94 -4.60 -9.55
N SER A 114 14.44 -3.41 -9.92
CA SER A 114 15.29 -2.24 -10.16
C SER A 114 15.79 -1.65 -8.82
N ASP A 115 16.78 -0.77 -8.87
CA ASP A 115 17.24 -0.09 -7.65
C ASP A 115 16.15 0.82 -7.06
N VAL A 116 15.36 1.45 -7.93
CA VAL A 116 14.18 2.25 -7.51
C VAL A 116 13.12 1.38 -6.83
N ALA A 117 12.86 0.18 -7.33
CA ALA A 117 11.91 -0.75 -6.69
C ALA A 117 12.41 -1.21 -5.31
N LYS A 118 13.72 -1.37 -5.13
CA LYS A 118 14.32 -1.79 -3.86
C LYS A 118 14.46 -0.65 -2.85
N SER A 119 14.58 0.61 -3.28
CA SER A 119 14.97 1.72 -2.41
C SER A 119 14.01 1.96 -1.23
N ALA A 120 12.76 1.49 -1.33
CA ALA A 120 11.80 1.57 -0.24
C ALA A 120 12.10 0.59 0.92
N TRP A 121 12.95 -0.42 0.73
CA TRP A 121 13.29 -1.41 1.76
C TRP A 121 14.79 -1.62 1.88
N GLN A 122 15.55 -0.53 1.70
CA GLN A 122 17.00 -0.49 1.84
C GLN A 122 17.43 0.44 2.97
N THR A 123 18.61 0.18 3.53
CA THR A 123 19.28 1.13 4.40
C THR A 123 19.63 2.41 3.63
N ASP A 124 19.78 3.54 4.33
CA ASP A 124 20.07 4.83 3.69
C ASP A 124 21.36 4.82 2.86
N ASP A 125 22.34 4.00 3.26
CA ASP A 125 23.60 3.81 2.54
C ASP A 125 23.52 2.72 1.45
N GLY A 126 22.36 2.07 1.29
CA GLY A 126 22.12 0.99 0.35
C GLY A 126 22.86 -0.31 0.65
N SER A 127 23.49 -0.44 1.83
CA SER A 127 24.31 -1.61 2.20
C SER A 127 23.51 -2.88 2.42
N ALA A 128 22.24 -2.77 2.81
CA ALA A 128 21.34 -3.90 3.03
C ALA A 128 19.95 -3.65 2.43
N THR A 129 19.32 -4.72 1.96
CA THR A 129 17.91 -4.75 1.56
C THR A 129 17.18 -5.74 2.46
N PHE A 130 16.17 -5.28 3.19
CA PHE A 130 15.57 -6.04 4.30
C PHE A 130 14.16 -6.58 4.02
N CYS A 131 13.56 -6.19 2.90
CA CYS A 131 12.32 -6.78 2.40
C CYS A 131 12.36 -6.95 0.88
N VAL A 132 11.73 -8.00 0.38
CA VAL A 132 11.48 -8.22 -1.05
C VAL A 132 10.36 -7.28 -1.50
N PRO A 133 10.57 -6.42 -2.51
CA PRO A 133 9.51 -5.58 -3.08
C PRO A 133 8.36 -6.42 -3.61
N MET A 134 7.11 -6.01 -3.38
CA MET A 134 5.94 -6.65 -3.95
C MET A 134 5.23 -5.73 -4.93
N ALA A 135 4.68 -4.61 -4.44
CA ALA A 135 3.88 -3.73 -5.27
C ALA A 135 3.90 -2.26 -4.86
N SER A 136 3.61 -1.41 -5.83
CA SER A 136 3.19 -0.03 -5.62
C SER A 136 1.69 0.12 -5.88
N VAL A 137 1.15 1.24 -5.43
CA VAL A 137 -0.25 1.62 -5.58
C VAL A 137 -0.34 3.09 -5.98
N ILE A 138 -1.43 3.44 -6.65
CA ILE A 138 -1.65 4.79 -7.18
C ILE A 138 -2.87 5.40 -6.50
N HIS A 139 -2.76 6.64 -6.02
CA HIS A 139 -3.90 7.39 -5.52
C HIS A 139 -4.72 8.03 -6.64
N GLY A 140 -6.01 8.17 -6.41
CA GLY A 140 -6.92 8.88 -7.29
C GLY A 140 -8.32 8.92 -6.72
N PHE A 141 -9.31 8.82 -7.58
CA PHE A 141 -10.72 8.73 -7.22
C PHE A 141 -11.36 7.60 -8.00
N ILE A 142 -12.19 6.80 -7.34
CA ILE A 142 -13.10 5.86 -8.00
C ILE A 142 -14.50 6.46 -7.93
N TYR A 143 -15.26 6.37 -9.01
CA TYR A 143 -16.62 6.93 -9.08
C TYR A 143 -17.62 5.91 -9.60
N ASN A 144 -18.87 6.08 -9.18
CA ASN A 144 -20.03 5.36 -9.68
C ASN A 144 -20.43 5.98 -11.04
N LYS A 145 -20.22 5.24 -12.14
CA LYS A 145 -20.53 5.73 -13.50
C LYS A 145 -22.02 5.96 -13.69
N ASP A 146 -22.86 5.11 -13.10
CA ASP A 146 -24.31 5.22 -13.21
C ASP A 146 -24.78 6.54 -12.57
N ALA A 147 -24.22 6.90 -11.40
CA ALA A 147 -24.50 8.18 -10.75
C ALA A 147 -24.04 9.39 -11.59
N PHE A 148 -22.88 9.28 -12.25
CA PHE A 148 -22.39 10.33 -13.13
C PHE A 148 -23.26 10.47 -14.38
N GLU A 149 -23.68 9.36 -14.99
CA GLU A 149 -24.57 9.36 -16.16
C GLU A 149 -25.96 9.92 -15.82
N GLU A 150 -26.57 9.46 -14.73
CA GLU A 150 -27.89 9.92 -14.27
C GLU A 150 -27.91 11.44 -14.04
N LEU A 151 -26.85 11.96 -13.41
CA LEU A 151 -26.73 13.37 -13.13
C LEU A 151 -26.18 14.16 -14.32
N GLY A 152 -25.67 13.52 -15.37
CA GLY A 152 -24.98 14.20 -16.49
C GLY A 152 -23.73 14.95 -16.01
N ILE A 153 -22.87 14.26 -15.27
CA ILE A 153 -21.58 14.74 -14.77
C ILE A 153 -20.47 14.18 -15.67
N GLU A 154 -19.64 15.08 -16.17
CA GLU A 154 -18.40 14.70 -16.87
C GLU A 154 -17.28 14.46 -15.85
N VAL A 155 -16.33 13.59 -16.20
CA VAL A 155 -15.16 13.32 -15.35
C VAL A 155 -14.34 14.62 -15.16
N PRO A 156 -14.13 15.08 -13.91
CA PRO A 156 -13.47 16.35 -13.66
C PRO A 156 -11.96 16.25 -13.91
N THR A 157 -11.41 17.26 -14.61
CA THR A 157 -9.98 17.37 -14.89
C THR A 157 -9.31 18.50 -14.12
N THR A 158 -10.08 19.46 -13.64
CA THR A 158 -9.60 20.56 -12.79
C THR A 158 -10.30 20.58 -11.43
N GLU A 159 -9.68 21.20 -10.43
CA GLU A 159 -10.26 21.35 -9.09
C GLU A 159 -11.62 22.06 -9.16
N ALA A 160 -11.75 23.10 -10.00
CA ALA A 160 -13.02 23.80 -10.19
C ALA A 160 -14.12 22.87 -10.76
N GLN A 161 -13.79 22.00 -11.70
CA GLN A 161 -14.73 21.00 -12.24
C GLN A 161 -15.10 19.95 -11.20
N PHE A 162 -14.15 19.54 -10.37
CA PHE A 162 -14.39 18.58 -9.29
C PHE A 162 -15.39 19.12 -8.28
N PHE A 163 -15.19 20.35 -7.78
CA PHE A 163 -16.16 20.96 -6.88
C PHE A 163 -17.52 21.22 -7.53
N ALA A 164 -17.56 21.58 -8.82
CA ALA A 164 -18.83 21.71 -9.54
C ALA A 164 -19.58 20.37 -9.65
N ALA A 165 -18.86 19.26 -9.83
CA ALA A 165 -19.45 17.92 -9.78
C ALA A 165 -19.99 17.60 -8.38
N LEU A 166 -19.21 17.87 -7.33
CA LEU A 166 -19.63 17.66 -5.94
C LEU A 166 -20.85 18.50 -5.55
N ASP A 167 -20.89 19.77 -5.97
CA ASP A 167 -22.04 20.67 -5.78
C ASP A 167 -23.28 20.09 -6.45
N LYS A 168 -23.16 19.64 -7.70
CA LYS A 168 -24.27 19.04 -8.45
C LYS A 168 -24.81 17.77 -7.79
N ILE A 169 -23.94 16.89 -7.30
CA ILE A 169 -24.35 15.68 -6.59
C ILE A 169 -25.08 16.05 -5.29
N LYS A 170 -24.56 17.03 -4.56
CA LYS A 170 -25.13 17.51 -3.31
C LYS A 170 -26.49 18.19 -3.50
N GLU A 171 -26.63 18.99 -4.55
CA GLU A 171 -27.87 19.70 -4.90
C GLU A 171 -28.98 18.73 -5.34
N ASP A 172 -28.62 17.67 -6.06
CA ASP A 172 -29.56 16.61 -6.42
C ASP A 172 -30.03 15.81 -5.19
N GLY A 173 -29.09 15.41 -4.33
CA GLY A 173 -29.35 14.77 -3.05
C GLY A 173 -29.64 13.26 -3.11
N SER A 174 -29.58 12.62 -4.27
CA SER A 174 -29.75 11.16 -4.40
C SER A 174 -28.53 10.36 -3.94
N TYR A 175 -27.34 10.98 -3.99
CA TYR A 175 -26.07 10.36 -3.61
C TYR A 175 -25.32 11.23 -2.60
N ILE A 176 -24.56 10.59 -1.72
CA ILE A 176 -23.51 11.27 -0.97
C ILE A 176 -22.42 11.67 -1.99
N PRO A 177 -21.97 12.94 -2.05
CA PRO A 177 -20.95 13.32 -3.02
C PRO A 177 -19.66 12.50 -2.88
N MET A 178 -19.16 12.36 -1.65
CA MET A 178 -17.98 11.54 -1.35
C MET A 178 -18.17 10.61 -0.14
N ALA A 179 -17.74 9.36 -0.28
CA ALA A 179 -17.64 8.41 0.82
C ALA A 179 -16.21 8.34 1.37
N MET A 180 -15.98 8.97 2.52
CA MET A 180 -14.72 8.86 3.28
C MET A 180 -14.99 9.17 4.75
N GLY A 181 -14.45 8.35 5.65
CA GLY A 181 -14.48 8.56 7.09
C GLY A 181 -13.23 9.28 7.60
N THR A 182 -13.26 9.71 8.86
CA THR A 182 -12.09 10.30 9.53
C THR A 182 -11.75 9.62 10.86
N ASN A 183 -12.43 8.53 11.20
CA ASN A 183 -12.23 7.83 12.47
C ASN A 183 -10.84 7.18 12.55
N ASP A 184 -10.40 6.52 11.47
CA ASP A 184 -9.12 5.81 11.43
C ASP A 184 -7.95 6.73 11.02
N GLN A 185 -8.28 7.98 10.65
CA GLN A 185 -7.41 9.14 10.38
C GLN A 185 -6.50 9.05 9.15
N TRP A 186 -5.94 7.88 8.86
CA TRP A 186 -4.95 7.68 7.81
C TRP A 186 -5.51 7.97 6.41
N GLU A 187 -6.81 7.75 6.19
CA GLU A 187 -7.51 7.98 4.92
C GLU A 187 -7.44 9.46 4.53
N ALA A 188 -7.67 10.35 5.49
CA ALA A 188 -7.63 11.79 5.28
C ALA A 188 -6.24 12.25 4.79
N ALA A 189 -5.16 11.67 5.32
CA ALA A 189 -3.81 11.98 4.88
C ALA A 189 -3.41 11.26 3.59
N THR A 190 -3.84 10.02 3.40
CA THR A 190 -3.39 9.17 2.30
C THR A 190 -4.23 9.42 1.05
N MET A 191 -5.55 9.25 1.15
CA MET A 191 -6.53 9.40 0.07
C MET A 191 -7.03 10.85 -0.07
N GLY A 192 -6.75 11.71 0.91
CA GLY A 192 -6.93 13.16 0.83
C GLY A 192 -5.62 13.90 0.52
N TYR A 193 -4.84 14.25 1.54
CA TYR A 193 -3.71 15.18 1.43
C TYR A 193 -2.64 14.71 0.42
N ASN A 194 -2.15 13.48 0.53
CA ASN A 194 -1.16 12.91 -0.39
C ASN A 194 -1.76 12.50 -1.75
N ASN A 195 -3.08 12.50 -1.89
CA ASN A 195 -3.74 12.24 -3.16
C ASN A 195 -3.71 13.50 -4.03
N ILE A 196 -4.21 14.63 -3.53
CA ILE A 196 -4.28 15.88 -4.30
C ILE A 196 -3.02 16.73 -4.23
N GLY A 197 -2.26 16.60 -3.13
CA GLY A 197 -1.16 17.46 -2.79
C GLY A 197 0.00 17.53 -3.82
N PRO A 198 0.35 16.45 -4.54
CA PRO A 198 1.37 16.51 -5.60
C PRO A 198 1.14 17.62 -6.63
N ASN A 199 -0.11 17.96 -6.95
CA ASN A 199 -0.45 19.05 -7.87
C ASN A 199 -0.18 20.46 -7.30
N TYR A 200 0.09 20.58 -6.00
CA TYR A 200 0.41 21.86 -5.32
C TYR A 200 1.92 22.05 -5.16
N TRP A 201 2.63 21.01 -4.70
CA TRP A 201 4.08 21.09 -4.47
C TRP A 201 4.93 20.59 -5.66
N LYS A 202 4.32 20.27 -6.80
CA LYS A 202 5.01 19.80 -8.02
C LYS A 202 5.68 18.44 -7.86
N GLY A 203 4.96 17.51 -7.23
CA GLY A 203 5.38 16.12 -7.07
C GLY A 203 6.76 15.95 -6.42
N GLU A 204 7.62 15.18 -7.06
CA GLU A 204 8.91 14.76 -6.51
C GLU A 204 9.88 15.93 -6.28
N GLU A 205 9.81 16.98 -7.12
CA GLU A 205 10.62 18.19 -6.94
C GLU A 205 10.34 18.85 -5.58
N GLY A 206 9.06 19.08 -5.27
CA GLY A 206 8.67 19.65 -3.98
C GLY A 206 9.00 18.74 -2.82
N ARG A 207 8.73 17.43 -2.94
CA ARG A 207 9.05 16.46 -1.89
C ARG A 207 10.54 16.47 -1.54
N LEU A 208 11.42 16.45 -2.54
CA LEU A 208 12.87 16.50 -2.32
C LEU A 208 13.31 17.87 -1.78
N ALA A 209 12.68 18.97 -2.20
CA ALA A 209 12.95 20.29 -1.66
C ALA A 209 12.55 20.39 -0.17
N LEU A 210 11.44 19.77 0.23
CA LEU A 210 11.04 19.67 1.64
C LEU A 210 12.07 18.86 2.45
N ILE A 211 12.52 17.71 1.94
CA ILE A 211 13.57 16.91 2.60
C ILE A 211 14.86 17.74 2.77
N LYS A 212 15.24 18.55 1.79
CA LYS A 212 16.46 19.38 1.85
C LYS A 212 16.34 20.63 2.71
N GLY A 213 15.15 20.98 3.21
CA GLY A 213 14.94 22.24 3.93
C GLY A 213 14.73 23.47 3.01
N GLU A 214 14.64 23.26 1.71
CA GLU A 214 14.46 24.32 0.70
C GLU A 214 12.99 24.79 0.63
N GLN A 215 12.05 23.91 0.95
CA GLN A 215 10.65 24.22 1.19
C GLN A 215 10.26 23.91 2.63
N LYS A 216 9.20 24.55 3.11
CA LYS A 216 8.64 24.39 4.46
C LYS A 216 7.18 24.00 4.40
N LEU A 217 6.70 23.31 5.42
CA LEU A 217 5.29 22.94 5.59
C LEU A 217 4.38 24.16 5.83
N THR A 218 4.96 25.34 6.07
CA THR A 218 4.25 26.63 6.11
C THR A 218 4.14 27.32 4.76
N ASP A 219 4.82 26.83 3.72
CA ASP A 219 4.74 27.42 2.39
C ASP A 219 3.37 27.14 1.76
N GLU A 220 2.91 28.04 0.90
CA GLU A 220 1.58 27.95 0.28
C GLU A 220 1.33 26.61 -0.41
N ALA A 221 2.34 26.05 -1.09
CA ALA A 221 2.25 24.76 -1.75
C ALA A 221 1.93 23.58 -0.81
N TRP A 222 2.31 23.67 0.47
CA TRP A 222 2.07 22.65 1.49
C TRP A 222 0.83 22.93 2.34
N VAL A 223 0.45 24.21 2.46
CA VAL A 223 -0.75 24.65 3.20
C VAL A 223 -2.02 24.55 2.37
N ALA A 224 -1.98 24.93 1.08
CA ALA A 224 -3.14 24.98 0.20
C ALA A 224 -3.91 23.64 0.08
N PRO A 225 -3.27 22.45 0.04
CA PRO A 225 -4.02 21.19 0.05
C PRO A 225 -4.90 21.02 1.30
N TYR A 226 -4.50 21.53 2.47
CA TYR A 226 -5.37 21.51 3.67
C TYR A 226 -6.59 22.41 3.50
N ALA A 227 -6.49 23.54 2.78
CA ALA A 227 -7.65 24.36 2.45
C ALA A 227 -8.64 23.60 1.55
N THR A 228 -8.13 22.81 0.60
CA THR A 228 -8.95 21.93 -0.25
C THR A 228 -9.62 20.81 0.56
N LEU A 229 -8.87 20.16 1.46
CA LEU A 229 -9.43 19.16 2.39
C LEU A 229 -10.50 19.76 3.30
N ALA A 230 -10.32 20.98 3.79
CA ALA A 230 -11.33 21.66 4.61
C ALA A 230 -12.65 21.87 3.85
N ARG A 231 -12.59 22.10 2.53
CA ARG A 231 -13.79 22.16 1.69
C ARG A 231 -14.45 20.80 1.53
N TRP A 232 -13.70 19.69 1.52
CA TRP A 232 -14.25 18.34 1.36
C TRP A 232 -15.24 17.98 2.47
N GLY A 233 -15.06 18.47 3.69
CA GLY A 233 -15.97 18.20 4.80
C GLY A 233 -17.44 18.52 4.50
N ALA A 234 -17.72 19.51 3.63
CA ALA A 234 -19.07 19.85 3.21
C ALA A 234 -19.72 18.84 2.24
N TYR A 235 -18.96 17.87 1.74
CA TYR A 235 -19.37 16.90 0.71
C TYR A 235 -19.27 15.45 1.19
N LEU A 236 -18.85 15.23 2.43
CA LEU A 236 -18.88 13.93 3.09
C LEU A 236 -20.29 13.67 3.67
N GLY A 237 -20.62 12.39 3.83
CA GLY A 237 -21.89 11.97 4.43
C GLY A 237 -22.00 12.35 5.91
N ASP A 238 -23.23 12.45 6.40
CA ASP A 238 -23.49 12.71 7.82
C ASP A 238 -22.81 11.66 8.71
N GLY A 239 -22.10 12.12 9.74
CA GLY A 239 -21.41 11.23 10.69
C GLY A 239 -20.08 10.67 10.19
N TYR A 240 -19.49 11.22 9.12
CA TYR A 240 -18.16 10.84 8.62
C TYR A 240 -17.07 10.88 9.72
N GLU A 241 -17.29 11.62 10.81
CA GLU A 241 -16.39 11.68 11.96
C GLU A 241 -16.24 10.37 12.73
N ALA A 242 -17.29 9.53 12.73
CA ALA A 242 -17.32 8.23 13.40
C ALA A 242 -17.20 7.06 12.41
N GLN A 243 -17.26 7.35 11.11
CA GLN A 243 -17.17 6.37 10.04
C GLN A 243 -15.74 5.81 9.95
N THR A 244 -15.62 4.48 9.98
CA THR A 244 -14.35 3.76 9.78
C THR A 244 -14.04 3.59 8.29
N TYR A 245 -12.83 3.11 7.98
CA TYR A 245 -12.46 2.77 6.61
C TYR A 245 -13.40 1.73 5.98
N PRO A 246 -13.70 0.57 6.63
CA PRO A 246 -14.67 -0.39 6.10
C PRO A 246 -16.09 0.17 5.93
N ASP A 247 -16.55 1.05 6.82
CA ASP A 247 -17.85 1.70 6.66
C ASP A 247 -17.89 2.55 5.38
N SER A 248 -16.80 3.27 5.09
CA SER A 248 -16.65 4.09 3.88
C SER A 248 -16.72 3.24 2.61
N GLN A 249 -15.97 2.12 2.60
CA GLN A 249 -15.99 1.16 1.49
C GLN A 249 -17.42 0.64 1.26
N ASN A 250 -18.10 0.21 2.33
CA ASN A 250 -19.47 -0.29 2.26
C ASN A 250 -20.46 0.77 1.73
N ILE A 251 -20.35 2.03 2.15
CA ILE A 251 -21.21 3.11 1.66
C ILE A 251 -21.06 3.26 0.13
N PHE A 252 -19.82 3.25 -0.37
CA PHE A 252 -19.56 3.36 -1.79
C PHE A 252 -20.04 2.12 -2.57
N THR A 253 -19.68 0.92 -2.14
CA THR A 253 -20.03 -0.33 -2.87
C THR A 253 -21.54 -0.63 -2.85
N LEU A 254 -22.28 -0.11 -1.87
CA LEU A 254 -23.75 -0.11 -1.85
C LEU A 254 -24.38 0.94 -2.79
N GLY A 255 -23.58 1.71 -3.53
CA GLY A 255 -24.03 2.72 -4.48
C GLY A 255 -24.59 3.99 -3.84
N ARG A 256 -24.32 4.22 -2.54
CA ARG A 256 -24.86 5.38 -1.81
C ARG A 256 -24.05 6.65 -2.01
N ALA A 257 -22.81 6.53 -2.46
CA ALA A 257 -21.95 7.65 -2.77
C ALA A 257 -21.54 7.65 -4.24
N ALA A 258 -21.39 8.85 -4.81
CA ALA A 258 -21.01 9.03 -6.21
C ALA A 258 -19.48 8.90 -6.42
N ILE A 259 -18.68 9.36 -5.45
CA ILE A 259 -17.21 9.36 -5.53
C ILE A 259 -16.61 8.75 -4.25
N TYR A 260 -15.52 8.03 -4.40
CA TYR A 260 -14.65 7.55 -3.33
C TYR A 260 -13.23 8.09 -3.57
N PRO A 261 -12.70 9.00 -2.74
CA PRO A 261 -11.26 9.27 -2.72
C PRO A 261 -10.55 7.95 -2.48
N ALA A 262 -9.64 7.54 -3.36
CA ALA A 262 -9.23 6.14 -3.46
C ALA A 262 -7.71 5.97 -3.55
N GLY A 263 -7.28 4.74 -3.31
CA GLY A 263 -6.11 4.17 -3.93
C GLY A 263 -6.48 2.97 -4.80
N SER A 264 -5.60 2.60 -5.71
CA SER A 264 -5.81 1.46 -6.61
C SER A 264 -6.05 0.15 -5.86
N TRP A 265 -5.58 0.01 -4.61
CA TRP A 265 -5.83 -1.15 -3.76
C TRP A 265 -7.32 -1.46 -3.50
N GLU A 266 -8.22 -0.50 -3.69
CA GLU A 266 -9.67 -0.71 -3.53
C GLU A 266 -10.28 -1.60 -4.61
N ILE A 267 -9.67 -1.64 -5.81
CA ILE A 267 -10.28 -2.21 -7.03
C ILE A 267 -10.74 -3.64 -6.78
N SER A 268 -9.89 -4.48 -6.20
CA SER A 268 -10.22 -5.88 -5.93
C SER A 268 -11.47 -6.04 -5.04
N GLY A 269 -11.50 -5.32 -3.92
CA GLY A 269 -12.62 -5.35 -2.98
C GLY A 269 -13.89 -4.81 -3.61
N PHE A 270 -13.79 -3.70 -4.34
CA PHE A 270 -14.94 -3.04 -4.95
C PHE A 270 -15.51 -3.84 -6.11
N ASN A 271 -14.68 -4.45 -6.96
CA ASN A 271 -15.15 -5.33 -8.04
C ASN A 271 -15.97 -6.52 -7.52
N THR A 272 -15.69 -6.97 -6.30
CA THR A 272 -16.42 -8.09 -5.69
C THR A 272 -17.74 -7.65 -5.06
N GLN A 273 -17.83 -6.39 -4.62
CA GLN A 273 -18.93 -5.90 -3.77
C GLN A 273 -19.91 -4.97 -4.51
N ALA A 274 -19.40 -4.11 -5.40
CA ALA A 274 -20.21 -3.16 -6.15
C ALA A 274 -21.04 -3.88 -7.22
N THR A 275 -22.24 -3.36 -7.46
CA THR A 275 -23.18 -3.89 -8.48
C THR A 275 -23.45 -2.89 -9.62
N PHE A 276 -22.70 -1.79 -9.64
CA PHE A 276 -22.73 -0.73 -10.64
C PHE A 276 -21.39 -0.62 -11.35
N GLU A 277 -21.38 -0.01 -12.53
CA GLU A 277 -20.14 0.22 -13.27
C GLU A 277 -19.29 1.30 -12.59
N MET A 278 -18.01 1.01 -12.40
CA MET A 278 -17.07 1.94 -11.79
C MET A 278 -16.17 2.58 -12.85
N GLY A 279 -15.77 3.81 -12.59
CA GLY A 279 -14.68 4.48 -13.29
C GLY A 279 -13.65 5.00 -12.31
N ALA A 280 -12.50 5.44 -12.83
CA ALA A 280 -11.50 6.11 -12.05
C ALA A 280 -11.07 7.41 -12.72
N PHE A 281 -10.62 8.38 -11.92
CA PHE A 281 -9.94 9.57 -12.41
C PHE A 281 -8.82 9.98 -11.48
N LYS A 282 -7.74 10.49 -12.08
CA LYS A 282 -6.58 11.03 -11.36
C LYS A 282 -6.92 12.34 -10.66
N PRO A 283 -6.14 12.75 -9.64
CA PRO A 283 -6.33 14.02 -8.96
C PRO A 283 -6.44 15.19 -9.94
N PRO A 284 -7.56 15.93 -9.95
CA PRO A 284 -7.73 17.07 -10.82
C PRO A 284 -6.62 18.09 -10.58
N VAL A 285 -6.07 18.66 -11.65
CA VAL A 285 -5.07 19.72 -11.55
C VAL A 285 -5.73 21.01 -11.06
N GLN A 286 -4.94 21.94 -10.51
CA GLN A 286 -5.51 23.20 -10.01
C GLN A 286 -6.16 23.99 -11.17
N ASN A 287 -5.43 24.17 -12.27
CA ASN A 287 -5.90 24.88 -13.46
C ASN A 287 -5.71 24.06 -14.74
N ALA A 288 -6.57 24.32 -15.72
CA ALA A 288 -6.44 23.70 -17.03
C ALA A 288 -5.07 24.04 -17.66
N GLY A 289 -4.32 23.00 -18.05
CA GLY A 289 -2.99 23.14 -18.65
C GLY A 289 -1.83 23.03 -17.66
N ASP A 290 -2.09 22.94 -16.35
CA ASP A 290 -1.06 22.63 -15.36
C ASP A 290 -0.49 21.23 -15.58
N THR A 291 0.78 21.04 -15.23
CA THR A 291 1.40 19.71 -15.19
C THR A 291 0.65 18.83 -14.19
N CYS A 292 0.28 17.63 -14.63
CA CYS A 292 -0.33 16.64 -13.76
C CYS A 292 0.72 15.90 -12.93
N TYR A 293 0.47 15.77 -11.63
CA TYR A 293 1.26 14.96 -10.71
C TYR A 293 0.35 13.93 -10.02
N ILE A 294 0.84 12.71 -9.86
CA ILE A 294 0.15 11.62 -9.15
C ILE A 294 1.01 11.05 -8.04
N SER A 295 0.36 10.52 -7.00
CA SER A 295 1.03 9.69 -6.00
C SER A 295 1.03 8.23 -6.46
N ASP A 296 2.18 7.73 -6.89
CA ASP A 296 2.47 6.33 -7.19
C ASP A 296 3.56 5.87 -6.25
N HIS A 297 3.18 5.22 -5.16
CA HIS A 297 4.10 4.91 -4.08
C HIS A 297 4.22 3.41 -3.85
N THR A 298 5.44 2.97 -3.59
CA THR A 298 5.73 1.63 -3.09
C THR A 298 4.92 1.39 -1.83
N ASP A 299 4.13 0.32 -1.75
CA ASP A 299 3.24 0.08 -0.61
C ASP A 299 3.62 -1.17 0.18
N ILE A 300 3.89 -2.27 -0.54
CA ILE A 300 4.08 -3.58 0.08
C ILE A 300 5.43 -4.17 -0.32
N GLY A 301 6.19 -4.56 0.68
CA GLY A 301 7.26 -5.56 0.58
C GLY A 301 7.05 -6.66 1.61
N ILE A 302 7.88 -7.69 1.58
CA ILE A 302 7.84 -8.77 2.57
C ILE A 302 9.25 -9.14 3.03
N GLY A 303 9.45 -9.14 4.34
CA GLY A 303 10.73 -9.42 4.99
C GLY A 303 10.67 -10.70 5.81
N MET A 304 11.84 -11.26 6.10
CA MET A 304 11.96 -12.41 7.00
C MET A 304 12.20 -11.90 8.43
N ASN A 305 11.36 -12.32 9.36
CA ASN A 305 11.62 -12.14 10.79
C ASN A 305 12.96 -12.79 11.14
N ALA A 306 13.92 -12.03 11.67
CA ALA A 306 15.25 -12.53 12.03
C ALA A 306 15.21 -13.66 13.08
N ALA A 307 14.12 -13.74 13.86
CA ALA A 307 13.88 -14.79 14.85
C ALA A 307 13.05 -15.97 14.31
N SER A 308 12.77 -16.03 12.99
CA SER A 308 11.99 -17.13 12.40
C SER A 308 12.58 -18.50 12.75
N SER A 309 11.72 -19.43 13.14
CA SER A 309 12.09 -20.83 13.37
C SER A 309 12.24 -21.64 12.07
N ASN A 310 11.82 -21.06 10.93
CA ASN A 310 11.79 -21.71 9.61
C ASN A 310 12.53 -20.87 8.53
N PRO A 311 13.80 -20.44 8.75
CA PRO A 311 14.46 -19.46 7.89
C PRO A 311 14.65 -19.94 6.44
N GLU A 312 14.92 -21.24 6.22
CA GLU A 312 15.08 -21.80 4.88
C GLU A 312 13.75 -21.80 4.08
N ALA A 313 12.64 -22.16 4.74
CA ALA A 313 11.32 -22.13 4.15
C ALA A 313 10.86 -20.68 3.88
N ALA A 314 11.12 -19.76 4.82
CA ALA A 314 10.85 -18.34 4.65
C ALA A 314 11.62 -17.76 3.46
N ARG A 315 12.92 -18.07 3.32
CA ARG A 315 13.71 -17.67 2.14
C ARG A 315 13.18 -18.25 0.83
N THR A 316 12.73 -19.51 0.86
CA THR A 316 12.09 -20.14 -0.32
C THR A 316 10.84 -19.38 -0.74
N PHE A 317 10.00 -19.02 0.23
CA PHE A 317 8.80 -18.21 -0.03
C PHE A 317 9.15 -16.81 -0.56
N LEU A 318 10.15 -16.13 0.03
CA LEU A 318 10.61 -14.82 -0.42
C LEU A 318 11.18 -14.85 -1.85
N ALA A 319 11.92 -15.91 -2.20
CA ALA A 319 12.40 -16.12 -3.57
C ALA A 319 11.24 -16.29 -4.56
N TRP A 320 10.18 -16.99 -4.15
CA TRP A 320 8.96 -17.14 -4.95
C TRP A 320 8.21 -15.82 -5.09
N VAL A 321 8.06 -15.01 -4.03
CA VAL A 321 7.47 -13.67 -4.10
C VAL A 321 8.25 -12.75 -5.06
N ALA A 322 9.57 -12.89 -5.10
CA ALA A 322 10.41 -12.16 -6.04
C ALA A 322 10.31 -12.65 -7.50
N SER A 323 9.55 -13.72 -7.77
CA SER A 323 9.51 -14.35 -9.09
C SER A 323 8.56 -13.65 -10.08
N PRO A 324 8.78 -13.80 -11.40
CA PRO A 324 7.83 -13.39 -12.42
C PRO A 324 6.44 -14.04 -12.28
N ALA A 325 6.40 -15.31 -11.86
CA ALA A 325 5.14 -16.04 -11.67
C ALA A 325 4.29 -15.41 -10.56
N PHE A 326 4.92 -15.04 -9.44
CA PHE A 326 4.24 -14.30 -8.38
C PHE A 326 3.73 -12.95 -8.90
N ALA A 327 4.56 -12.20 -9.63
CA ALA A 327 4.15 -10.90 -10.16
C ALA A 327 2.88 -11.00 -11.03
N GLU A 328 2.81 -12.00 -11.92
CA GLU A 328 1.64 -12.25 -12.77
C GLU A 328 0.40 -12.63 -11.95
N ILE A 329 0.54 -13.55 -10.99
CA ILE A 329 -0.57 -13.96 -10.11
C ILE A 329 -1.05 -12.78 -9.28
N PHE A 330 -0.14 -12.07 -8.64
CA PHE A 330 -0.46 -10.98 -7.72
C PHE A 330 -1.13 -9.82 -8.44
N GLY A 331 -0.61 -9.40 -9.60
CA GLY A 331 -1.16 -8.27 -10.35
C GLY A 331 -2.58 -8.50 -10.89
N ASN A 332 -2.98 -9.76 -11.13
CA ASN A 332 -4.31 -10.10 -11.64
C ASN A 332 -5.26 -10.69 -10.57
N ALA A 333 -4.74 -11.27 -9.48
CA ALA A 333 -5.57 -11.71 -8.35
C ALA A 333 -5.95 -10.56 -7.42
N LEU A 334 -5.08 -9.54 -7.30
CA LEU A 334 -5.30 -8.32 -6.54
C LEU A 334 -5.14 -7.11 -7.49
N PRO A 335 -6.09 -6.93 -8.43
CA PRO A 335 -6.02 -5.80 -9.35
C PRO A 335 -5.93 -4.49 -8.57
N GLY A 336 -4.99 -3.64 -8.98
CA GLY A 336 -4.68 -2.38 -8.31
C GLY A 336 -3.46 -2.39 -7.41
N PHE A 337 -2.89 -3.55 -7.12
CA PHE A 337 -1.51 -3.66 -6.65
C PHE A 337 -0.59 -3.92 -7.85
N PHE A 338 0.23 -2.92 -8.20
CA PHE A 338 1.08 -2.97 -9.38
C PHE A 338 2.44 -3.60 -9.03
N PRO A 339 2.78 -4.78 -9.58
CA PRO A 339 4.00 -5.48 -9.22
C PRO A 339 5.26 -4.65 -9.51
N LEU A 340 6.21 -4.66 -8.57
CA LEU A 340 7.48 -3.91 -8.69
C LEU A 340 8.57 -4.67 -9.44
N SER A 341 8.29 -5.91 -9.85
CA SER A 341 9.19 -6.74 -10.66
C SER A 341 9.53 -6.07 -12.00
N LYS A 342 10.74 -6.29 -12.49
CA LYS A 342 11.15 -5.90 -13.85
C LYS A 342 10.34 -6.61 -14.94
N THR A 343 9.74 -7.75 -14.63
CA THR A 343 8.93 -8.47 -15.61
C THR A 343 7.62 -7.74 -15.82
N PRO A 344 7.31 -7.31 -17.06
CA PRO A 344 6.01 -6.70 -17.34
C PRO A 344 4.88 -7.68 -17.05
N VAL A 345 3.84 -7.19 -16.36
CA VAL A 345 2.62 -7.94 -16.10
C VAL A 345 1.50 -7.34 -16.94
N ALA A 346 0.82 -8.19 -17.70
CA ALA A 346 -0.34 -7.77 -18.48
C ALA A 346 -1.56 -7.76 -17.56
N LEU A 347 -1.93 -6.57 -17.08
CA LEU A 347 -3.13 -6.42 -16.25
C LEU A 347 -4.38 -6.74 -17.08
N GLU A 348 -5.35 -7.41 -16.48
CA GLU A 348 -6.63 -7.73 -17.12
C GLU A 348 -7.71 -6.69 -16.81
N ASP A 349 -7.77 -6.26 -15.55
CA ASP A 349 -8.81 -5.39 -15.01
C ASP A 349 -8.81 -3.98 -15.65
N PRO A 350 -9.98 -3.47 -16.09
CA PRO A 350 -10.07 -2.17 -16.76
C PRO A 350 -9.78 -0.98 -15.85
N LEU A 351 -10.15 -1.01 -14.56
CA LEU A 351 -9.80 0.06 -13.63
C LEU A 351 -8.30 0.04 -13.33
N ALA A 352 -7.70 -1.14 -13.14
CA ALA A 352 -6.26 -1.25 -12.93
C ALA A 352 -5.47 -0.70 -14.12
N LYS A 353 -5.95 -0.95 -15.35
CA LYS A 353 -5.42 -0.34 -16.58
C LYS A 353 -5.55 1.17 -16.59
N GLU A 354 -6.69 1.71 -16.17
CA GLU A 354 -6.90 3.16 -16.08
C GLU A 354 -5.90 3.79 -15.10
N PHE A 355 -5.82 3.30 -13.87
CA PHE A 355 -4.87 3.79 -12.84
C PHE A 355 -3.42 3.73 -13.33
N VAL A 356 -2.98 2.59 -13.87
CA VAL A 356 -1.57 2.43 -14.29
C VAL A 356 -1.25 3.32 -15.50
N SER A 357 -2.22 3.63 -16.35
CA SER A 357 -2.03 4.50 -17.52
C SER A 357 -1.65 5.93 -17.13
N TRP A 358 -1.95 6.35 -15.90
CA TRP A 358 -1.61 7.70 -15.45
C TRP A 358 -0.11 7.91 -15.31
N ARG A 359 0.70 6.85 -15.18
CA ARG A 359 2.17 6.91 -15.23
C ARG A 359 2.70 7.48 -16.55
N ASP A 360 1.95 7.30 -17.64
CA ASP A 360 2.32 7.83 -18.96
C ASP A 360 1.76 9.24 -19.21
N GLN A 361 0.90 9.73 -18.31
CA GLN A 361 0.17 10.99 -18.48
C GLN A 361 0.55 12.07 -17.45
N CYS A 362 1.18 11.68 -16.36
CA CYS A 362 1.47 12.51 -15.19
C CYS A 362 2.84 12.17 -14.63
N GLU A 363 3.46 13.13 -13.96
CA GLU A 363 4.69 12.91 -13.21
C GLU A 363 4.37 12.20 -11.89
N SER A 364 5.12 11.14 -11.57
CA SER A 364 4.92 10.39 -10.33
C SER A 364 5.74 10.96 -9.18
N THR A 365 5.16 10.92 -7.98
CA THR A 365 5.85 11.11 -6.70
C THR A 365 5.39 10.04 -5.72
N ILE A 366 6.13 9.89 -4.63
CA ILE A 366 5.66 9.13 -3.46
C ILE A 366 5.05 10.05 -2.40
N ARG A 367 4.46 9.46 -1.35
CA ARG A 367 3.98 10.19 -0.18
C ARG A 367 5.08 11.04 0.44
N SER A 368 4.74 12.30 0.74
CA SER A 368 5.75 13.33 1.05
C SER A 368 6.51 13.07 2.35
N THR A 369 5.85 12.44 3.31
CA THR A 369 6.26 12.32 4.71
C THR A 369 6.87 10.95 5.06
N TYR A 370 6.74 9.96 4.17
CA TYR A 370 7.08 8.54 4.46
C TYR A 370 8.59 8.23 4.47
N GLN A 371 9.38 8.96 3.68
CA GLN A 371 10.83 8.76 3.56
C GLN A 371 11.56 9.87 4.29
N ILE A 372 12.42 9.51 5.25
CA ILE A 372 13.24 10.39 6.10
C ILE A 372 12.43 11.21 7.11
N LEU A 373 11.33 11.81 6.67
CA LEU A 373 10.58 12.79 7.47
C LEU A 373 9.67 12.15 8.53
N SER A 374 9.58 10.83 8.60
CA SER A 374 8.79 10.13 9.63
C SER A 374 9.64 9.49 10.74
N ARG A 375 10.92 9.83 10.84
CA ARG A 375 11.84 9.19 11.81
C ARG A 375 11.77 9.75 13.22
N GLY A 376 11.45 11.03 13.38
CA GLY A 376 11.54 11.70 14.67
C GLY A 376 10.29 11.63 15.53
N THR A 377 10.38 12.28 16.69
CA THR A 377 9.27 12.50 17.61
C THR A 377 9.10 14.01 17.82
N PRO A 378 7.93 14.60 17.50
CA PRO A 378 6.75 13.94 16.93
C PRO A 378 6.98 13.40 15.51
N ASN A 379 6.28 12.32 15.17
CA ASN A 379 6.37 11.65 13.88
C ASN A 379 5.51 12.41 12.85
N LEU A 380 6.13 12.94 11.79
CA LEU A 380 5.43 13.82 10.84
C LEU A 380 4.32 13.11 10.05
N GLU A 381 4.48 11.83 9.71
CA GLU A 381 3.45 11.06 9.00
C GLU A 381 2.18 10.98 9.86
N ASN A 382 2.33 10.56 11.12
CA ASN A 382 1.20 10.44 12.05
C ASN A 382 0.57 11.81 12.35
N ASP A 383 1.38 12.87 12.50
CA ASP A 383 0.86 14.22 12.70
C ASP A 383 0.10 14.73 11.46
N THR A 384 0.53 14.31 10.25
CA THR A 384 -0.17 14.61 8.99
C THR A 384 -1.55 13.95 8.93
N TRP A 385 -1.73 12.76 9.53
CA TRP A 385 -3.05 12.12 9.69
C TRP A 385 -3.96 13.02 10.52
N GLY A 386 -3.51 13.42 11.71
CA GLY A 386 -4.27 14.30 12.59
C GLY A 386 -4.56 15.67 11.96
N ALA A 387 -3.60 16.24 11.24
CA ALA A 387 -3.79 17.52 10.54
C ALA A 387 -4.82 17.42 9.41
N SER A 388 -4.78 16.35 8.62
CA SER A 388 -5.73 16.13 7.52
C SER A 388 -7.15 15.95 8.04
N VAL A 389 -7.32 15.20 9.14
CA VAL A 389 -8.61 15.08 9.84
C VAL A 389 -9.07 16.44 10.38
N ALA A 390 -8.18 17.20 11.02
CA ALA A 390 -8.52 18.50 11.58
C ALA A 390 -8.92 19.52 10.50
N ALA A 391 -8.31 19.47 9.32
CA ALA A 391 -8.70 20.27 8.16
C ALA A 391 -10.13 19.93 7.72
N ILE A 392 -10.41 18.65 7.43
CA ILE A 392 -11.74 18.19 6.99
C ILE A 392 -12.82 18.56 7.99
N LYS A 393 -12.54 18.40 9.30
CA LYS A 393 -13.49 18.72 10.38
C LYS A 393 -13.61 20.22 10.68
N GLY A 394 -12.78 21.06 10.05
CA GLY A 394 -12.74 22.51 10.29
C GLY A 394 -12.33 22.88 11.71
N THR A 395 -11.60 22.02 12.42
CA THR A 395 -11.19 22.25 13.82
C THR A 395 -9.90 23.07 13.97
N ALA A 396 -9.20 23.31 12.87
CA ALA A 396 -8.02 24.18 12.79
C ALA A 396 -7.93 24.77 11.38
N THR A 397 -7.34 25.96 11.23
CA THR A 397 -7.14 26.55 9.90
C THR A 397 -5.96 25.88 9.18
N PRO A 398 -5.92 25.87 7.84
CA PRO A 398 -4.77 25.37 7.08
C PRO A 398 -3.43 25.94 7.53
N GLU A 399 -3.37 27.24 7.87
CA GLU A 399 -2.17 27.91 8.33
C GLU A 399 -1.73 27.41 9.71
N GLU A 400 -2.66 27.22 10.64
CA GLU A 400 -2.38 26.64 11.97
C GLU A 400 -1.83 25.22 11.84
N LEU A 401 -2.38 24.43 10.91
CA LEU A 401 -1.90 23.09 10.62
C LEU A 401 -0.48 23.10 10.07
N GLY A 402 -0.21 23.91 9.04
CA GLY A 402 1.13 24.05 8.48
C GLY A 402 2.17 24.50 9.52
N GLN A 403 1.81 25.46 10.38
CA GLN A 403 2.66 25.91 11.49
C GLN A 403 2.94 24.81 12.50
N LYS A 404 1.92 24.06 12.92
CA LYS A 404 2.06 22.95 13.87
C LYS A 404 2.98 21.87 13.31
N LEU A 405 2.76 21.45 12.07
CA LEU A 405 3.56 20.42 11.42
C LEU A 405 5.01 20.88 11.22
N GLN A 406 5.22 22.12 10.78
CA GLN A 406 6.57 22.68 10.63
C GLN A 406 7.30 22.74 11.97
N ALA A 407 6.64 23.17 13.04
CA ALA A 407 7.23 23.21 14.37
C ALA A 407 7.60 21.80 14.89
N GLY A 408 6.73 20.83 14.64
CA GLY A 408 6.99 19.41 14.94
C GLY A 408 8.22 18.89 14.19
N LEU A 409 8.29 19.11 12.89
CA LEU A 409 9.41 18.68 12.05
C LEU A 409 10.74 19.36 12.45
N ALA A 410 10.74 20.68 12.59
CA ALA A 410 11.92 21.46 12.97
C ALA A 410 12.47 21.07 14.36
N SER A 411 11.63 20.52 15.26
CA SER A 411 12.08 20.13 16.59
C SER A 411 13.14 19.02 16.60
N TRP A 412 13.25 18.24 15.52
CA TRP A 412 14.19 17.12 15.43
C TRP A 412 14.91 16.98 14.09
N TYR A 413 14.39 17.55 13.00
CA TYR A 413 14.99 17.41 11.67
C TYR A 413 15.84 18.62 11.32
N GLU A 414 17.16 18.45 11.37
CA GLU A 414 18.15 19.53 11.20
C GLU A 414 17.96 20.37 9.92
N PRO A 415 17.65 19.82 8.73
CA PRO A 415 17.42 20.64 7.53
C PRO A 415 16.26 21.63 7.67
N GLN A 416 15.37 21.45 8.63
CA GLN A 416 14.16 22.26 8.82
C GLN A 416 14.25 23.23 10.02
N GLN A 417 15.42 23.32 10.67
CA GLN A 417 15.67 24.18 11.84
C GLN A 417 15.96 25.64 11.52
#